data_AF-A0A7K5KNP9-F1
#
_entry.id   AF-A0A7K5KNP9-F1
#
_cell.length_a   1.000
_cell.length_b   1.000
_cell.length_c   1.000
_cell.angle_alpha   90.00
_cell.angle_beta   90.00
_cell.angle_gamma   90.00
#
_symmetry.space_group_name_H-M   'P 1'
#
loop_
_entity.id
_entity.type
_entity.pdbx_description
1 polymer ?
#
loop_
_entity_poly.entity_id
_entity_poly.type
_entity_poly.pdbx_seq_one_letter_code
_entity_poly.pdbx_strand_id
1 'polypeptide(L)'
;MAGGRRQSRGPPGGRALLLPAVLLLCLCCRAAPERLRYAIAEELPRGSLVGPLARDLGLSADDLPARKLRLNEEKQYFTVSEENGNLYVSERLDREALCGKSASCS
;
A
#
# COMPACT_ATOMS: atom_id res chain seq x y z
N MET A 1 -59.80 44.93 -8.69
CA MET A 1 -58.64 44.66 -9.58
C MET A 1 -57.40 44.61 -8.68
N ALA A 2 -57.00 43.40 -8.29
CA ALA A 2 -55.89 42.64 -8.88
C ALA A 2 -54.61 42.80 -8.02
N GLY A 3 -54.52 41.98 -6.97
CA GLY A 3 -53.28 41.72 -6.25
C GLY A 3 -52.38 40.80 -7.08
N GLY A 4 -51.17 41.27 -7.41
CA GLY A 4 -50.15 40.51 -8.12
C GLY A 4 -48.99 40.16 -7.19
N ARG A 5 -48.84 38.87 -6.89
CA ARG A 5 -47.81 38.28 -6.02
C ARG A 5 -46.40 38.57 -6.54
N ARG A 6 -45.52 39.11 -5.69
CA ARG A 6 -44.06 39.10 -5.90
C ARG A 6 -43.57 37.65 -5.85
N GLN A 7 -43.17 37.11 -7.00
CA GLN A 7 -42.42 35.85 -7.06
C GLN A 7 -40.97 36.13 -6.70
N SER A 8 -40.59 35.74 -5.48
CA SER A 8 -39.17 35.63 -5.11
C SER A 8 -38.61 34.35 -5.76
N ARG A 9 -37.75 34.52 -6.76
CA ARG A 9 -36.90 33.45 -7.29
C ARG A 9 -35.79 33.22 -6.27
N GLY A 10 -35.95 32.19 -5.43
CA GLY A 10 -34.85 31.69 -4.60
C GLY A 10 -33.72 31.14 -5.48
N PRO A 11 -32.44 31.35 -5.12
CA PRO A 11 -31.33 30.78 -5.86
C PRO A 11 -31.35 29.24 -5.78
N PRO A 12 -31.03 28.52 -6.87
CA PRO A 12 -30.93 27.07 -6.82
C PRO A 12 -29.83 26.68 -5.83
N GLY A 13 -30.20 25.87 -4.84
CA GLY A 13 -29.38 25.52 -3.70
C GLY A 13 -28.03 24.89 -4.07
N GLY A 14 -27.02 25.17 -3.23
CA GLY A 14 -25.64 24.74 -3.34
C GLY A 14 -25.37 23.22 -3.30
N ARG A 15 -26.35 22.38 -3.66
CA ARG A 15 -26.20 20.92 -3.79
C ARG A 15 -25.58 20.51 -5.12
N ALA A 16 -25.71 21.34 -6.16
CA ALA A 16 -25.24 21.01 -7.51
C ALA A 16 -23.70 21.04 -7.68
N LEU A 17 -22.98 21.86 -6.90
CA LEU A 17 -21.52 21.92 -6.94
C LEU A 17 -20.83 20.93 -5.98
N LEU A 18 -21.54 20.39 -4.99
CA LEU A 18 -20.96 19.47 -4.01
C LEU A 18 -20.65 18.10 -4.62
N LEU A 19 -21.55 17.56 -5.45
CA LEU A 19 -21.35 16.28 -6.13
C LEU A 19 -20.13 16.25 -7.07
N PRO A 20 -19.95 17.20 -8.01
CA PRO A 20 -18.77 17.22 -8.86
C PRO A 20 -17.48 17.50 -8.07
N ALA A 21 -17.54 18.30 -7.00
CA ALA A 21 -16.38 18.55 -6.14
C ALA A 21 -15.95 17.29 -5.36
N VAL A 22 -16.90 16.52 -4.84
CA VAL A 22 -16.61 15.24 -4.15
C VAL A 22 -16.05 14.21 -5.13
N LEU A 23 -16.63 14.08 -6.32
CA LEU A 23 -16.12 13.17 -7.36
C LEU A 23 -14.68 13.53 -7.78
N LEU A 24 -14.41 14.83 -7.98
CA LEU A 24 -13.08 15.33 -8.30
C LEU A 24 -12.09 15.04 -7.16
N LEU A 25 -12.48 15.26 -5.91
CA LEU A 25 -11.67 14.94 -4.74
C LEU A 25 -11.31 13.44 -4.68
N CYS A 26 -12.29 12.54 -4.88
CA CYS A 26 -12.06 11.10 -4.90
C CYS A 26 -11.10 10.67 -6.01
N LEU A 27 -11.19 11.27 -7.20
CA LEU A 27 -10.29 10.99 -8.33
C LEU A 27 -8.87 11.52 -8.10
N CYS A 28 -8.74 12.63 -7.36
CA CYS A 28 -7.44 13.23 -7.04
C CYS A 28 -6.75 12.58 -5.83
N CYS A 29 -7.50 11.94 -4.93
CA CYS A 29 -6.97 11.20 -3.79
C CYS A 29 -6.42 9.83 -4.22
N ARG A 30 -5.28 9.81 -4.94
CA ARG A 30 -4.50 8.58 -5.06
C ARG A 30 -3.82 8.27 -3.73
N ALA A 31 -4.04 7.06 -3.21
CA ALA A 31 -3.25 6.55 -2.10
C ALA A 31 -1.77 6.52 -2.50
N ALA A 32 -0.90 7.11 -1.68
CA ALA A 32 0.54 6.98 -1.88
C ALA A 32 0.95 5.52 -1.65
N PRO A 33 1.93 4.99 -2.40
CA PRO A 33 2.48 3.68 -2.11
C PRO A 33 3.11 3.70 -0.72
N GLU A 34 2.70 2.77 0.13
CA GLU A 34 3.31 2.57 1.43
C GLU A 34 4.68 1.92 1.25
N ARG A 35 5.70 2.45 1.92
CA ARG A 35 7.07 1.91 1.86
C ARG A 35 7.50 1.42 3.23
N LEU A 36 7.56 0.10 3.36
CA LEU A 36 8.08 -0.58 4.54
C LEU A 36 9.59 -0.84 4.38
N ARG A 37 10.33 -0.79 5.48
CA ARG A 37 11.78 -1.04 5.51
C ARG A 37 12.13 -1.97 6.66
N TYR A 38 12.85 -3.03 6.33
CA TYR A 38 13.46 -3.94 7.30
C TYR A 38 14.98 -3.81 7.26
N ALA A 39 15.62 -4.01 8.41
CA ALA A 39 17.06 -4.12 8.53
C ALA A 39 17.38 -5.50 9.12
N ILE A 40 18.24 -6.25 8.44
CA ILE A 40 18.65 -7.60 8.81
C ILE A 40 20.16 -7.72 8.67
N ALA A 41 20.76 -8.66 9.39
CA ALA A 41 22.16 -9.00 9.20
C ALA A 41 22.36 -9.68 7.84
N GLU A 42 23.51 -9.47 7.21
CA GLU A 42 23.92 -10.25 6.05
C GLU A 42 24.15 -11.72 6.43
N GLU A 43 24.21 -12.59 5.42
CA GLU A 43 24.58 -13.99 5.58
C GLU A 43 23.66 -14.82 6.49
N LEU A 44 22.42 -14.36 6.69
CA LEU A 44 21.37 -15.07 7.42
C LEU A 44 21.08 -16.44 6.80
N PRO A 45 20.87 -17.48 7.63
CA PRO A 45 20.51 -18.78 7.14
C PRO A 45 19.14 -18.75 6.46
N ARG A 46 18.96 -19.63 5.46
CA ARG A 46 17.67 -19.84 4.81
C ARG A 46 16.61 -20.23 5.84
N GLY A 47 15.40 -19.69 5.68
CA GLY A 47 14.29 -19.84 6.61
C GLY A 47 14.32 -18.86 7.80
N SER A 48 15.31 -17.95 7.88
CA SER A 48 15.32 -16.93 8.93
C SER A 48 14.13 -15.97 8.81
N LEU A 49 13.51 -15.65 9.94
CA LEU A 49 12.43 -14.66 10.01
C LEU A 49 12.99 -13.24 9.83
N VAL A 50 12.44 -12.50 8.88
CA VAL A 50 12.74 -11.07 8.68
C VAL A 50 11.76 -10.21 9.48
N GLY A 51 10.46 -10.49 9.38
CA GLY A 51 9.44 -9.71 10.08
C GLY A 51 8.00 -10.03 9.68
N PRO A 52 7.02 -9.46 10.40
CA PRO A 52 5.59 -9.73 10.21
C PRO A 52 4.97 -8.85 9.11
N LEU A 53 5.28 -9.15 7.85
CA LEU A 53 4.88 -8.36 6.69
C LEU A 53 3.36 -8.11 6.60
N ALA A 54 2.54 -9.13 6.80
CA ALA A 54 1.08 -8.98 6.75
C ALA A 54 0.56 -7.96 7.77
N ARG A 55 1.03 -8.08 9.02
CA ARG A 55 0.64 -7.18 10.10
C ARG A 55 1.08 -5.75 9.83
N ASP A 56 2.30 -5.57 9.32
CA ASP A 56 2.86 -4.26 9.01
C ASP A 56 2.15 -3.58 7.82
N LEU A 57 1.53 -4.37 6.92
CA LEU A 57 0.64 -3.90 5.86
C LEU A 57 -0.82 -3.72 6.31
N GLY A 58 -1.13 -3.93 7.59
CA GLY A 58 -2.49 -3.87 8.13
C GLY A 58 -3.41 -4.99 7.64
N LEU A 59 -2.85 -6.12 7.19
CA LEU A 59 -3.59 -7.30 6.77
C LEU A 59 -3.70 -8.31 7.92
N SER A 60 -4.87 -8.96 8.03
CA SER A 60 -5.02 -10.12 8.91
C SER A 60 -4.54 -11.39 8.21
N ALA A 61 -4.14 -12.41 8.97
CA ALA A 61 -3.73 -13.71 8.40
C ALA A 61 -4.87 -14.35 7.58
N ASP A 62 -6.11 -14.16 8.01
CA ASP A 62 -7.31 -14.68 7.35
C ASP A 62 -7.56 -14.04 5.98
N ASP A 63 -7.07 -12.81 5.75
CA ASP A 63 -7.22 -12.10 4.49
C ASP A 63 -6.16 -12.49 3.43
N LEU A 64 -5.06 -13.14 3.84
CA LEU A 64 -3.93 -13.44 2.98
C LEU A 64 -4.26 -14.38 1.81
N PRO A 65 -5.02 -15.49 2.02
CA PRO A 65 -5.36 -16.41 0.93
C PRO A 65 -6.22 -15.72 -0.15
N ALA A 66 -7.14 -14.84 0.26
CA ALA A 66 -8.01 -14.11 -0.64
C ALA A 66 -7.24 -13.08 -1.48
N ARG A 67 -6.22 -12.44 -0.88
CA ARG A 67 -5.42 -11.39 -1.53
C ARG A 67 -4.25 -11.93 -2.35
N LYS A 68 -3.89 -13.23 -2.21
CA LYS A 68 -2.77 -13.88 -2.91
C LYS A 68 -1.49 -13.05 -2.80
N LEU A 69 -1.10 -12.74 -1.56
CA LEU A 69 0.11 -11.96 -1.28
C LEU A 69 1.32 -12.63 -1.93
N ARG A 70 2.02 -11.89 -2.78
CA ARG A 70 3.16 -12.40 -3.57
C ARG A 70 4.25 -11.35 -3.66
N LEU A 71 5.49 -11.83 -3.67
CA LEU A 71 6.66 -11.01 -3.97
C LEU A 71 6.85 -10.96 -5.48
N ASN A 72 7.05 -9.76 -6.01
CA ASN A 72 7.41 -9.53 -7.39
C ASN A 72 8.87 -9.08 -7.45
N GLU A 73 9.78 -10.05 -7.43
CA GLU A 73 11.22 -9.83 -7.46
C GLU A 73 11.85 -10.70 -8.56
N GLU A 74 12.89 -10.20 -9.22
CA GLU A 74 13.61 -10.95 -10.27
C GLU A 74 14.34 -12.18 -9.70
N LYS A 75 14.79 -12.08 -8.45
CA LYS A 75 15.45 -13.15 -7.70
C LYS A 75 14.72 -13.36 -6.38
N GLN A 76 14.47 -14.62 -6.02
CA GLN A 76 13.73 -14.98 -4.82
C GLN A 76 14.64 -15.01 -3.58
N TYR A 77 15.14 -13.84 -3.16
CA TYR A 77 15.90 -13.72 -1.91
C TYR A 77 15.01 -13.85 -0.67
N PHE A 78 13.75 -13.45 -0.81
CA PHE A 78 12.75 -13.56 0.24
C PHE A 78 11.57 -14.43 -0.19
N THR A 79 10.86 -14.95 0.80
CA THR A 79 9.60 -15.66 0.63
C THR A 79 8.61 -15.22 1.69
N VAL A 80 7.32 -15.24 1.38
CA VAL A 80 6.25 -14.91 2.31
C VAL A 80 5.48 -16.18 2.62
N SER A 81 5.26 -16.44 3.91
CA SER A 81 4.40 -17.54 4.33
C SER A 81 2.93 -17.18 4.12
N GLU A 82 2.20 -18.03 3.41
CA GLU A 82 0.76 -17.88 3.22
C GLU A 82 -0.04 -18.15 4.50
N GLU A 83 0.54 -18.88 5.46
CA GLU A 83 -0.12 -19.27 6.71
C GLU A 83 -0.19 -18.11 7.71
N ASN A 84 0.95 -17.43 7.94
CA ASN A 84 1.07 -16.40 8.97
C ASN A 84 1.39 -15.00 8.41
N GLY A 85 1.70 -14.90 7.11
CA GLY A 85 2.02 -13.62 6.47
C GLY A 85 3.38 -13.03 6.83
N ASN A 86 4.29 -13.84 7.39
CA ASN A 86 5.63 -13.41 7.73
C ASN A 86 6.57 -13.50 6.51
N LEU A 87 7.55 -12.60 6.47
CA LEU A 87 8.62 -12.58 5.49
C LEU A 87 9.82 -13.37 6.00
N TYR A 88 10.36 -14.25 5.17
CA TYR A 88 11.48 -15.12 5.48
C TYR A 88 12.58 -15.01 4.42
N VAL A 89 13.81 -15.34 4.83
CA VAL A 89 14.96 -15.45 3.94
C VAL A 89 14.87 -16.75 3.14
N SER A 90 14.81 -16.66 1.82
CA SER A 90 14.80 -17.82 0.90
C SER A 90 16.22 -18.21 0.48
N GLU A 91 17.06 -17.21 0.17
CA GLU A 91 18.45 -17.39 -0.21
C GLU A 91 19.39 -16.53 0.64
N ARG A 92 20.63 -17.01 0.81
CA ARG A 92 21.63 -16.35 1.64
C ARG A 92 22.03 -15.03 0.97
N LEU A 93 21.91 -13.92 1.70
CA LEU A 93 22.21 -12.59 1.19
C LEU A 93 23.67 -12.26 1.45
N ASP A 94 24.43 -12.09 0.38
CA ASP A 94 25.80 -11.61 0.39
C ASP A 94 25.82 -10.19 -0.21
N ARG A 95 26.23 -9.21 0.62
CA ARG A 95 26.23 -7.79 0.25
C ARG A 95 27.17 -7.53 -0.92
N GLU A 96 28.30 -8.21 -0.96
CA GLU A 96 29.29 -8.09 -2.02
C GLU A 96 28.78 -8.69 -3.34
N ALA A 97 27.98 -9.75 -3.29
CA ALA A 97 27.34 -10.33 -4.47
C ALA A 97 26.21 -9.45 -5.03
N LEU A 98 25.50 -8.72 -4.17
CA LEU A 98 24.38 -7.85 -4.55
C LEU A 98 24.82 -6.47 -5.00
N CYS A 99 25.75 -5.85 -4.26
CA CYS A 99 26.11 -4.44 -4.42
C CYS A 99 27.57 -4.25 -4.85
N GLY A 100 28.31 -5.34 -5.05
CA GLY A 100 29.73 -5.31 -5.36
C GLY A 100 30.58 -4.78 -4.20
N LYS A 101 31.73 -4.20 -4.55
CA LYS A 101 32.69 -3.63 -3.58
C LYS A 101 32.27 -2.24 -3.05
N SER A 102 31.09 -1.76 -3.43
CA SER A 102 30.59 -0.46 -2.99
C SER A 102 30.28 -0.49 -1.49
N ALA A 103 30.41 0.64 -0.80
CA ALA A 103 30.05 0.74 0.63
C ALA A 103 28.52 0.81 0.84
N SER A 104 27.75 1.13 -0.20
CA SER A 104 26.30 1.32 -0.15
C SER A 104 25.61 0.78 -1.40
N CYS A 105 24.45 0.17 -1.23
CA CYS A 105 23.55 -0.26 -2.30
C CYS A 105 22.56 0.87 -2.63
N SER A 106 22.34 1.17 -3.91
CA SER A 106 21.34 2.14 -4.39
C SER A 106 20.28 1.49 -5.23
#